data_AF-A0A2D5HP38-F1
#
_entry.id   AF-A0A2D5HP38-F1
#
_cell.length_a   1.000
_cell.length_b   1.000
_cell.length_c   1.000
_cell.angle_alpha   90.00
_cell.angle_beta   90.00
_cell.angle_gamma   90.00
#
_symmetry.space_group_name_H-M   'P 1'
#
loop_
_entity.id
_entity.type
_entity.pdbx_description
1 polymer ?
#
loop_
_entity_poly.entity_id
_entity_poly.type
_entity_poly.pdbx_seq_one_letter_code
_entity_poly.pdbx_strand_id
1 'polypeptide(L)'
;RGKVEARLEDFDFDLPLQTKSFRFRAPGQPSVVINGDRLNAKAKQMLSRIKNGQTVIISDIDVIIPTNPSYKLKQTSPISITIN
;
A
#
# COMPACT_ATOMS: atom_id res chain seq x y z
N ARG A 1 3.11 7.19 12.06
CA ARG A 1 3.64 7.52 10.71
C ARG A 1 3.96 6.18 10.04
N GLY A 2 3.19 5.75 9.03
CA GLY A 2 3.39 4.45 8.37
C GLY A 2 3.88 4.60 6.93
N LYS A 3 4.56 3.58 6.41
CA LYS A 3 5.06 3.45 5.04
C LYS A 3 4.61 2.09 4.49
N VAL A 4 4.19 2.06 3.23
CA VAL A 4 3.91 0.83 2.49
C VAL A 4 5.20 0.41 1.80
N GLU A 5 5.64 -0.83 2.05
CA GLU A 5 6.83 -1.42 1.44
C GLU A 5 6.47 -2.79 0.86
N ALA A 6 7.24 -3.23 -0.13
CA ALA A 6 7.12 -4.55 -0.73
C ALA A 6 8.46 -5.27 -0.63
N ARG A 7 8.40 -6.60 -0.54
CA ARG A 7 9.56 -7.51 -0.52
C ARG A 7 9.24 -8.74 -1.35
N LEU A 8 10.27 -9.42 -1.85
CA LEU A 8 10.16 -10.72 -2.50
C LEU A 8 10.47 -11.78 -1.44
N GLU A 9 9.51 -12.65 -1.13
CA GLU A 9 9.67 -13.65 -0.06
C GLU A 9 10.60 -14.80 -0.48
N ASP A 10 10.61 -15.16 -1.76
CA ASP A 10 11.35 -16.32 -2.32
C ASP A 10 12.63 -15.92 -3.07
N PHE A 11 13.28 -14.80 -2.71
CA PHE A 11 14.46 -14.32 -3.42
C PHE A 11 15.68 -14.25 -2.50
N ASP A 12 16.77 -14.92 -2.89
CA ASP A 12 17.98 -15.10 -2.07
C ASP A 12 18.83 -13.83 -1.91
N PHE A 13 18.43 -12.72 -2.51
CA PHE A 13 19.13 -11.44 -2.44
C PHE A 13 18.18 -10.31 -2.04
N ASP A 14 18.67 -9.33 -1.29
CA ASP A 14 17.90 -8.12 -1.01
C ASP A 14 17.81 -7.24 -2.28
N LEU A 15 16.69 -7.33 -2.98
CA LEU A 15 16.39 -6.45 -4.11
C LEU A 15 15.64 -5.22 -3.62
N PRO A 16 16.17 -3.99 -3.78
CA PRO A 16 15.45 -2.80 -3.39
C PRO A 16 14.21 -2.62 -4.27
N LEU A 17 13.04 -2.61 -3.63
CA LEU A 17 11.76 -2.34 -4.26
C LEU A 17 11.25 -0.95 -3.89
N GLN A 18 10.64 -0.27 -4.84
CA GLN A 18 10.02 1.04 -4.61
C GLN A 18 8.53 0.98 -4.92
N THR A 19 7.70 1.24 -3.91
CA THR A 19 6.26 1.47 -4.09
C THR A 19 6.00 2.79 -4.79
N LYS A 20 5.34 2.73 -5.96
CA LYS A 20 4.95 3.89 -6.76
C LYS A 20 3.57 4.39 -6.44
N SER A 21 2.63 3.48 -6.18
CA SER A 21 1.30 3.83 -5.74
C SER A 21 0.62 2.68 -5.03
N PHE A 22 -0.47 2.97 -4.33
CA PHE A 22 -1.35 1.96 -3.79
C PHE A 22 -2.77 2.51 -3.65
N ARG A 23 -3.76 1.61 -3.65
CA ARG A 23 -5.16 1.95 -3.39
C ARG A 23 -5.48 1.74 -1.92
N PHE A 24 -6.00 2.79 -1.29
CA PHE A 24 -6.50 2.78 0.09
C PHE A 24 -8.03 2.73 0.11
N ARG A 25 -8.60 1.75 0.80
CA ARG A 25 -10.04 1.60 1.03
C ARG A 25 -10.35 1.70 2.52
N ALA A 26 -11.37 2.47 2.83
CA ALA A 26 -11.90 2.68 4.16
C ALA A 26 -13.41 2.42 4.14
N PRO A 27 -14.00 1.80 5.18
CA PRO A 27 -15.44 1.58 5.23
C PRO A 27 -16.22 2.88 5.12
N GLY A 28 -17.31 2.86 4.35
CA GLY A 28 -18.19 4.02 4.14
C GLY A 28 -17.56 5.18 3.36
N GLN A 29 -16.38 4.99 2.74
CA GLN A 29 -15.70 6.02 1.94
C GLN A 29 -15.30 5.47 0.56
N PRO A 30 -15.31 6.29 -0.50
CA PRO A 30 -14.75 5.91 -1.78
C PRO A 30 -13.25 5.58 -1.66
N SER A 31 -12.79 4.58 -2.41
CA SER A 31 -11.36 4.26 -2.46
C SER A 31 -10.54 5.41 -3.04
N VAL A 32 -9.29 5.56 -2.59
CA VAL A 32 -8.36 6.55 -3.13
C VAL A 32 -7.08 5.89 -3.59
N VAL A 33 -6.58 6.30 -4.76
CA VAL A 33 -5.22 5.96 -5.19
C VAL A 33 -4.26 6.98 -4.61
N ILE A 34 -3.18 6.50 -4.02
CA ILE A 34 -2.16 7.29 -3.36
C ILE A 34 -0.86 7.08 -4.11
N ASN A 35 -0.27 8.17 -4.59
CA ASN A 35 1.03 8.15 -5.24
C ASN A 35 2.14 8.22 -4.18
N GLY A 36 3.15 7.39 -4.34
CA GLY A 36 4.22 7.15 -3.38
C GLY A 36 3.92 6.04 -2.38
N ASP A 37 4.72 6.00 -1.32
CA ASP A 37 4.77 4.94 -0.32
C ASP A 37 4.06 5.32 1.00
N ARG A 38 3.39 6.47 1.05
CA ARG A 38 2.83 7.06 2.27
C ARG A 38 1.44 7.63 2.04
N LEU A 39 0.61 7.55 3.08
CA LEU A 39 -0.72 8.16 3.07
C LEU A 39 -0.66 9.67 2.80
N ASN A 40 -1.41 10.13 1.80
CA ASN A 40 -1.62 11.55 1.54
C ASN A 40 -2.64 12.17 2.52
N ALA A 41 -2.87 13.48 2.42
CA ALA A 41 -3.79 14.20 3.32
C ALA A 41 -5.22 13.62 3.31
N LYS A 42 -5.74 13.29 2.11
CA LYS A 42 -7.08 12.71 1.95
C LYS A 42 -7.21 11.37 2.66
N ALA A 43 -6.25 10.47 2.46
CA ALA A 43 -6.25 9.15 3.09
C ALA A 43 -6.09 9.22 4.61
N LYS A 44 -5.28 10.17 5.11
CA LYS A 44 -5.19 10.44 6.56
C LYS A 44 -6.52 10.90 7.15
N GLN A 45 -7.25 11.76 6.44
CA GLN A 45 -8.58 12.20 6.87
C GLN A 45 -9.62 11.08 6.82
N MET A 46 -9.52 10.17 5.85
CA MET A 46 -10.35 8.97 5.80
C MET A 46 -10.04 8.07 7.00
N LEU A 47 -8.74 7.82 7.26
CA LEU A 47 -8.27 7.01 8.38
C LEU A 47 -8.72 7.56 9.74
N SER A 48 -8.71 8.89 9.92
CA SER A 48 -9.12 9.51 11.19
C SER A 48 -10.61 9.36 11.51
N ARG A 49 -11.42 8.90 10.56
CA ARG A 49 -12.86 8.64 10.73
C ARG A 49 -13.17 7.16 10.99
N ILE A 50 -12.16 6.29 10.90
CA ILE A 50 -12.30 4.86 11.13
C ILE A 50 -12.42 4.60 12.63
N LYS A 51 -13.43 3.81 13.01
CA LYS A 51 -13.67 3.43 14.40
C LYS A 51 -13.02 2.09 14.71
N ASN A 52 -12.82 1.81 15.98
CA ASN A 52 -12.34 0.52 16.45
C ASN A 52 -13.28 -0.60 15.97
N GLY A 53 -12.71 -1.75 15.63
CA GLY A 53 -13.36 -2.88 14.97
C GLY A 53 -13.51 -2.74 13.45
N GLN A 54 -13.21 -1.60 12.85
CA GLN A 54 -13.27 -1.44 11.39
C GLN A 54 -11.93 -1.75 10.72
N THR A 55 -12.03 -2.26 9.49
CA THR A 55 -10.87 -2.68 8.70
C THR A 55 -10.64 -1.73 7.53
N VAL A 56 -9.39 -1.27 7.38
CA VAL A 56 -8.90 -0.60 6.18
C VAL A 56 -8.15 -1.60 5.30
N ILE A 57 -8.21 -1.42 3.98
CA ILE A 57 -7.56 -2.30 3.01
C ILE A 57 -6.63 -1.49 2.13
N ILE A 58 -5.40 -1.96 1.98
CA ILE A 58 -4.42 -1.48 1.00
C ILE A 58 -4.28 -2.55 -0.08
N SER A 59 -4.51 -2.21 -1.34
CA SER A 59 -4.31 -3.12 -2.47
C SER A 59 -3.75 -2.39 -3.68
N ASP A 60 -3.64 -3.10 -4.80
CA ASP A 60 -3.25 -2.54 -6.09
C ASP A 60 -1.92 -1.80 -5.92
N ILE A 61 -0.99 -2.42 -5.16
CA ILE A 61 0.28 -1.83 -4.80
C ILE A 61 1.18 -1.94 -6.02
N ASP A 62 1.44 -0.80 -6.64
CA ASP A 62 2.34 -0.70 -7.77
C ASP A 62 3.77 -0.55 -7.25
N VAL A 63 4.66 -1.43 -7.71
CA VAL A 63 6.02 -1.55 -7.22
C VAL A 63 6.94 -1.74 -8.40
N ILE A 64 8.10 -1.08 -8.35
CA ILE A 64 9.15 -1.24 -9.33
C ILE A 64 10.46 -1.69 -8.69
N ILE A 65 11.33 -2.25 -9.51
CA ILE A 65 12.76 -2.34 -9.23
C ILE A 65 13.38 -1.04 -9.77
N PRO A 66 13.94 -0.13 -8.93
CA PRO A 66 14.45 1.15 -9.39
C PRO A 66 15.53 1.03 -10.48
N THR A 67 16.34 -0.03 -10.42
CA THR A 67 17.39 -0.34 -11.39
C THR A 67 16.86 -1.04 -12.65
N ASN A 68 15.63 -1.54 -12.64
CA ASN A 68 14.97 -2.16 -13.79
C ASN A 68 13.46 -1.89 -13.80
N PRO A 69 13.02 -0.64 -14.11
CA PRO A 69 11.64 -0.22 -13.93
C PRO A 69 10.66 -0.87 -14.91
N SER A 70 11.15 -1.41 -16.03
CA SER A 70 10.33 -2.09 -17.04
C SER A 70 10.01 -3.53 -16.68
N TYR A 71 10.70 -4.09 -15.67
CA TYR A 71 10.42 -5.44 -15.19
C TYR A 71 9.06 -5.50 -14.50
N LYS A 72 8.21 -6.42 -14.96
CA LYS A 72 6.87 -6.62 -14.40
C LYS A 72 6.95 -7.58 -13.23
N LEU A 73 6.84 -7.04 -12.01
CA LEU A 73 6.68 -7.84 -10.81
C LEU A 73 5.31 -8.53 -10.79
N LYS A 74 5.20 -9.66 -10.10
CA LYS A 74 3.91 -10.29 -9.81
C LYS A 74 3.03 -9.33 -9.00
N GLN A 75 1.73 -9.47 -9.13
CA GLN A 75 0.78 -8.68 -8.37
C GLN A 75 0.99 -8.88 -6.87
N THR A 76 1.05 -7.77 -6.13
CA THR A 76 1.19 -7.78 -4.67
C THR A 76 -0.08 -8.28 -4.00
N SER A 77 0.06 -9.02 -2.90
CA SER A 77 -1.05 -9.36 -2.02
C SER A 77 -1.62 -8.11 -1.33
N PRO A 78 -2.95 -8.01 -1.16
CA PRO A 78 -3.56 -6.93 -0.40
C PRO A 78 -3.25 -7.06 1.10
N ILE A 79 -3.23 -5.92 1.79
CA ILE A 79 -3.02 -5.82 3.24
C ILE A 79 -4.33 -5.35 3.88
N SER A 80 -4.81 -6.08 4.89
CA SER A 80 -5.97 -5.72 5.70
C SER A 80 -5.52 -5.36 7.11
N ILE A 81 -5.96 -4.21 7.62
CA ILE A 81 -5.59 -3.73 8.95
C ILE A 81 -6.87 -3.39 9.71
N THR A 82 -7.12 -4.09 10.82
CA THR A 82 -8.23 -3.81 11.73
C THR A 82 -7.75 -2.87 12.83
N ILE A 83 -8.51 -1.79 13.05
CA ILE A 83 -8.23 -0.81 14.09
C ILE A 83 -8.82 -1.32 15.41
N ASN A 84 -8.04 -1.34 16.48
CA ASN A 84 -8.48 -1.76 17.82
C ASN A 84 -8.58 -0.57 18.78
#